data_AF-A0A6I0EIR1-F1
#
_entry.id   AF-A0A6I0EIR1-F1
#
_cell.length_a   1.000
_cell.length_b   1.000
_cell.length_c   1.000
_cell.angle_alpha   90.00
_cell.angle_beta   90.00
_cell.angle_gamma   90.00
#
_symmetry.space_group_name_H-M   'P 1'
#
loop_
_entity.id
_entity.type
_entity.pdbx_description
1 polymer ?
#
loop_
_entity_poly.entity_id
_entity_poly.type
_entity_poly.pdbx_seq_one_letter_code
_entity_poly.pdbx_strand_id
1 'polypeptide(L)' 'MFNKYQLVTLGCKVNQYESQALRELLDASGMTPAADGEPPDLAIVNTCAVTGQASRKSRQTVRKLVPDQA' A
#
# COMPACT_ATOMS: atom_id res chain seq x y z
N MET A 1 -7.35 -13.17 -12.90
CA MET A 1 -6.05 -13.64 -12.38
C MET A 1 -5.63 -12.59 -11.37
N PHE A 2 -5.55 -12.95 -10.10
CA PHE A 2 -5.25 -12.00 -9.01
C PHE A 2 -3.73 -11.77 -8.96
N ASN A 3 -3.25 -10.65 -9.49
CA ASN A 3 -1.82 -10.33 -9.48
C ASN A 3 -1.51 -8.82 -9.48
N LYS A 4 -2.50 -7.95 -9.27
CA LYS A 4 -2.31 -6.50 -9.21
C LYS A 4 -2.11 -6.03 -7.77
N TYR A 5 -1.08 -5.24 -7.51
CA TYR A 5 -0.85 -4.67 -6.18
C TYR A 5 -0.74 -3.15 -6.20
N GLN A 6 -1.13 -2.53 -5.09
CA GLN A 6 -0.92 -1.11 -4.82
C GLN A 6 -0.22 -0.95 -3.46
N LEU A 7 0.97 -0.36 -3.45
CA LEU A 7 1.73 -0.07 -2.24
C LEU A 7 1.74 1.43 -1.95
N VAL A 8 1.12 1.83 -0.84
CA VAL A 8 1.12 3.21 -0.35
C VAL A 8 2.07 3.33 0.83
N THR A 9 3.10 4.16 0.68
CA THR A 9 4.07 4.44 1.74
C THR A 9 3.74 5.75 2.43
N LEU A 10 3.66 5.72 3.77
CA LEU A 10 3.43 6.90 4.60
C LEU A 10 4.49 6.96 5.70
N GLY A 11 5.24 8.06 5.79
CA GLY A 11 6.19 8.25 6.89
C GLY A 11 7.53 8.80 6.40
N CYS A 12 8.61 8.30 6.98
CA CYS A 12 9.95 8.83 6.76
C CYS A 12 10.72 8.01 5.70
N LYS A 13 12.03 8.27 5.60
CA LYS A 13 12.94 7.59 4.67
C LYS A 13 13.03 6.08 4.92
N VAL A 14 12.90 5.64 6.18
CA VAL A 14 12.93 4.21 6.52
C VAL A 14 11.76 3.48 5.88
N ASN A 15 10.54 4.05 5.97
CA ASN A 15 9.37 3.44 5.33
C ASN A 15 9.50 3.39 3.80
N GLN A 16 10.18 4.36 3.18
CA GLN A 16 10.46 4.33 1.73
C GLN A 16 11.41 3.20 1.37
N TYR A 17 12.47 3.00 2.16
CA TYR A 17 13.42 1.91 1.96
C TYR A 17 12.75 0.54 2.11
N GLU A 18 11.98 0.32 3.18
CA GLU A 18 11.20 -0.91 3.38
C GLU A 18 10.21 -1.15 2.23
N SER A 19 9.61 -0.07 1.71
CA SER A 19 8.66 -0.16 0.60
C SER A 19 9.34 -0.57 -0.71
N GLN A 20 10.60 -0.23 -0.92
CA GLN A 20 11.35 -0.74 -2.07
C GLN A 20 11.55 -2.25 -1.97
N ALA A 21 11.98 -2.76 -0.81
CA ALA A 21 12.12 -4.20 -0.59
C ALA A 21 10.78 -4.95 -0.75
N LEU A 22 9.67 -4.34 -0.30
CA LEU A 22 8.33 -4.91 -0.53
C LEU A 22 7.97 -4.98 -2.02
N ARG A 23 8.32 -3.96 -2.83
CA ARG A 23 8.08 -4.00 -4.28
C ARG A 23 8.87 -5.14 -4.93
N GLU A 24 10.15 -5.25 -4.62
CA GLU A 24 11.02 -6.31 -5.15
C GLU A 24 10.47 -7.70 -4.81
N LEU A 25 9.96 -7.90 -3.60
CA LEU A 25 9.31 -9.16 -3.19
C LEU A 25 8.04 -9.44 -3.99
N LEU A 26 7.18 -8.43 -4.19
CA LEU A 26 5.92 -8.57 -4.92
C LEU A 26 6.19 -8.87 -6.41
N ASP A 27 7.15 -8.16 -7.01
CA ASP A 27 7.57 -8.38 -8.40
C ASP A 27 8.14 -9.80 -8.57
N ALA A 28 8.99 -10.25 -7.64
CA ALA A 28 9.54 -11.61 -7.65
C ALA A 28 8.47 -12.70 -7.46
N SER A 29 7.35 -12.37 -6.82
CA SER A 29 6.19 -13.27 -6.68
C SER A 29 5.27 -13.30 -7.91
N GLY A 30 5.59 -12.54 -8.96
CA GLY A 30 4.81 -12.46 -10.20
C GLY A 30 3.62 -11.51 -10.13
N MET A 31 3.57 -10.65 -9.10
CA MET A 31 2.61 -9.55 -9.04
C MET A 31 3.09 -8.37 -9.89
N THR A 32 2.17 -7.51 -10.28
CA THR A 32 2.45 -6.28 -11.03
C THR A 32 1.77 -5.08 -10.37
N PRO A 33 2.35 -3.89 -10.44
CA PRO A 33 1.70 -2.68 -9.94
C PRO A 33 0.35 -2.45 -10.65
N ALA A 34 -0.67 -2.07 -9.90
CA ALA A 34 -1.92 -1.56 -10.46
C ALA A 34 -1.67 -0.19 -11.12
N ALA A 35 -2.28 0.02 -12.30
CA ALA A 35 -2.26 1.31 -12.98
C ALA A 35 -3.14 2.34 -12.25
N ASP A 36 -2.98 3.61 -12.61
CA ASP A 36 -3.80 4.68 -12.04
C ASP A 36 -5.29 4.46 -12.34
N GLY A 37 -6.10 4.39 -11.28
CA GLY A 37 -7.54 4.12 -11.36
C GLY A 37 -7.90 2.65 -11.56
N GLU A 38 -6.91 1.74 -11.68
CA GLU A 38 -7.14 0.30 -11.70
C GLU A 38 -7.32 -0.21 -10.25
N PRO A 39 -8.36 -1.01 -9.95
CA PRO A 39 -8.52 -1.60 -8.63
C PRO A 39 -7.44 -2.66 -8.38
N PRO A 40 -6.66 -2.57 -7.28
CA PRO A 40 -5.69 -3.59 -6.94
C PRO A 40 -6.36 -4.82 -6.32
N ASP A 41 -5.78 -6.00 -6.56
CA ASP A 41 -6.13 -7.24 -5.84
C ASP A 41 -5.55 -7.24 -4.42
N LEU A 42 -4.40 -6.58 -4.23
CA LEU A 42 -3.71 -6.44 -2.95
C LEU A 42 -3.32 -4.97 -2.70
N ALA A 43 -3.86 -4.38 -1.65
CA ALA A 43 -3.50 -3.04 -1.19
C ALA A 43 -2.65 -3.12 0.09
N ILE A 44 -1.48 -2.48 0.07
CA ILE A 44 -0.56 -2.44 1.22
C ILE A 44 -0.35 -0.98 1.61
N VAL A 45 -0.53 -0.66 2.90
CA VAL A 45 -0.22 0.66 3.46
C VAL A 45 0.93 0.51 4.45
N ASN A 46 2.16 0.87 4.03
CA ASN A 46 3.32 0.84 4.91
C ASN A 46 3.44 2.17 5.68
N THR A 47 3.41 2.12 7.01
CA THR A 47 3.59 3.30 7.85
C THR A 47 4.17 3.00 9.22
N CYS A 48 4.73 4.02 9.88
CA CYS A 48 5.11 3.93 11.27
C CYS A 48 3.88 4.08 12.19
N ALA A 49 3.56 3.06 12.99
CA ALA A 49 2.40 3.11 13.91
C ALA A 49 2.61 4.01 15.14
N VAL A 50 3.80 4.61 15.27
CA VAL A 50 4.28 5.24 16.51
C VAL A 50 3.62 6.58 16.84
N THR A 51 2.86 7.17 15.92
CA THR A 51 2.14 8.43 16.17
C THR A 51 0.64 8.33 15.85
N GLY A 52 -0.16 9.10 16.59
CA GLY A 52 -1.59 9.24 16.31
C GLY A 52 -1.88 9.80 14.91
N GLN A 53 -1.00 10.65 14.38
CA GLN A 53 -1.13 11.19 13.01
C GLN A 53 -0.88 10.13 11.94
N ALA A 54 0.15 9.30 12.10
CA ALA A 54 0.41 8.19 11.18
C ALA A 54 -0.76 7.20 11.19
N SER A 55 -1.28 6.87 12.38
CA SER A 55 -2.47 6.03 12.54
C SER A 55 -3.71 6.62 11.84
N ARG A 56 -3.92 7.94 11.95
CA ARG A 56 -5.03 8.64 11.29
C ARG A 56 -4.90 8.62 9.76
N LYS A 57 -3.70 8.93 9.24
CA LYS A 57 -3.42 8.91 7.79
C LYS A 57 -3.60 7.51 7.22
N SER A 58 -3.10 6.47 7.91
CA SER A 58 -3.28 5.08 7.50
C SER A 58 -4.77 4.73 7.33
N ARG A 59 -5.60 4.99 8.35
CA ARG A 59 -7.05 4.72 8.26
C ARG A 59 -7.72 5.49 7.12
N GLN A 60 -7.33 6.75 6.91
CA GLN A 60 -7.87 7.55 5.81
C GLN A 60 -7.50 6.94 4.45
N THR A 61 -6.25 6.49 4.29
CA THR A 61 -5.79 5.81 3.07
C THR A 61 -6.53 4.51 2.85
N VAL A 62 -6.68 3.65 3.87
CA VAL A 62 -7.42 2.38 3.76
C VAL A 62 -8.86 2.63 3.29
N ARG A 63 -9.57 3.63 3.84
CA ARG A 63 -10.92 3.99 3.41
C ARG A 63 -11.03 4.48 1.96
N LYS A 64 -9.94 4.98 1.37
CA LYS A 64 -9.92 5.39 -0.04
C LYS A 64 -9.64 4.20 -0.96
N LEU A 65 -8.86 3.23 -0.49
CA LEU A 65 -8.47 2.04 -1.24
C LEU A 65 -9.55 0.97 -1.22
N VAL A 66 -10.33 0.91 -0.13
CA VAL A 66 -11.53 0.08 -0.03
C VAL A 66 -12.74 1.00 -0.18
N PRO A 67 -13.29 1.19 -1.39
CA PRO A 67 -14.60 1.80 -1.53
C PRO A 67 -15.60 0.96 -0.75
N ASP A 68 -16.44 1.63 0.04
CA ASP A 68 -17.48 1.01 0.87
C ASP A 68 -18.28 0.04 0.00
N GLN A 69 -18.12 -1.26 0.21
CA GLN A 69 -18.97 -2.26 -0.41
C GLN A 69 -20.27 -2.28 0.39
N ALA A 70 -21.16 -1.34 0.06
CA ALA A 70 -22.58 -1.39 0.42
C ALA A 70 -23.36 -2.08 -0.71
#